data_AF-A0A7J9ZXV0-F1
#
_entry.id   AF-A0A7J9ZXV0-F1
#
_cell.length_a   1.000
_cell.length_b   1.000
_cell.length_c   1.000
_cell.angle_alpha   90.00
_cell.angle_beta   90.00
_cell.angle_gamma   90.00
#
_symmetry.space_group_name_H-M   'P 1'
#
loop_
_entity.id
_entity.type
_entity.pdbx_description
1 polymer ?
#
loop_
_entity_poly.entity_id
_entity_poly.type
_entity_poly.pdbx_seq_one_letter_code
_entity_poly.pdbx_strand_id
1 'polypeptide(L)'
;MGFVATLLTLIGLIHVYLWKRLVRDTTRAGSARLWGTLLLLAMFAVTLSALLTRSAPVDTARWFAWPGFMWLAVMLYLLVILLALEIPRLAALLTLRYRHRRAFPARAGSLAEAEPASVMGEGPPASVRAAGGLPVPAAHPAVSGEGGTAVADPPGIDRGEPGGLGGPVTGGRAGAVGGGPGGRATGGRVDAAGDRTGGRATGGRVDAADAGPASGADAGASGGGADGVGGGGGSVEAAYLDRRRFLARGFAAAAGVAAAGTVGYGTYTALGPLDVRRVPIALPRLDGAFHGFRVAVVSDIHLGSLRGRAHTERIVRTINGLRPDMIAVVGDLVDGSVPELGAAAAPLRDLEAEHGAYFVTGNHEYYSGVGAWVEEIRELGLRPLLNERAEITRGNAAFDLAGVDDLTAEAEGGGPDYTRALAGRDTGRAVVLLAHQPVLATESARHGVDLQLSGHTHGGQLWPFHYVVRAAQGTVAGRARIGDTELYVTRGAGFWGPPVRVGAPPEVSLIQLHARP
;
A
#
# COMPACT_ATOMS: atom_id res chain seq x y z
N MET A 1 -9.84 3.21 19.60
CA MET A 1 -10.38 1.85 19.36
C MET A 1 -10.82 1.59 17.91
N GLY A 2 -11.73 2.38 17.33
CA GLY A 2 -12.33 2.08 16.00
C GLY A 2 -11.33 1.76 14.88
N PHE A 3 -10.30 2.58 14.67
CA PHE A 3 -9.30 2.36 13.62
C PHE A 3 -8.62 0.98 13.67
N VAL A 4 -8.19 0.53 14.86
CA VAL A 4 -7.55 -0.78 15.04
C VAL A 4 -8.53 -1.92 14.73
N ALA A 5 -9.78 -1.81 15.18
CA ALA A 5 -10.80 -2.81 14.87
C ALA A 5 -11.09 -2.90 13.36
N THR A 6 -11.16 -1.76 12.65
CA THR A 6 -11.31 -1.70 11.19
C THR A 6 -10.12 -2.35 10.48
N LEU A 7 -8.88 -2.03 10.88
CA LEU A 7 -7.66 -2.60 10.29
C LEU A 7 -7.61 -4.12 10.48
N LEU A 8 -7.87 -4.62 11.69
CA LEU A 8 -7.88 -6.06 11.98
C LEU A 8 -8.99 -6.79 11.22
N THR A 9 -10.17 -6.17 11.08
CA THR A 9 -11.28 -6.71 10.28
C THR A 9 -10.88 -6.82 8.80
N LEU A 10 -10.28 -5.78 8.23
CA LEU A 10 -9.78 -5.79 6.85
C LEU A 10 -8.73 -6.88 6.63
N ILE A 11 -7.75 -7.01 7.55
CA ILE A 11 -6.73 -8.05 7.49
C ILE A 11 -7.37 -9.45 7.56
N GLY A 12 -8.36 -9.66 8.42
CA GLY A 12 -9.11 -10.92 8.50
C GLY A 12 -9.85 -11.27 7.20
N LEU A 13 -10.54 -10.29 6.59
CA LEU A 13 -11.21 -10.46 5.30
C LEU A 13 -10.23 -10.80 4.17
N ILE A 14 -9.06 -10.18 4.14
CA ILE A 14 -7.98 -10.50 3.19
C ILE A 14 -7.51 -11.95 3.41
N HIS A 15 -7.28 -12.39 4.64
CA HIS A 15 -6.88 -13.77 4.93
C HIS A 15 -7.95 -14.80 4.51
N VAL A 16 -9.24 -14.50 4.69
CA VAL A 16 -10.33 -15.36 4.19
C VAL A 16 -10.34 -15.43 2.65
N TYR A 17 -10.09 -14.31 1.97
CA TYR A 17 -9.95 -14.28 0.51
C TYR A 17 -8.74 -15.08 0.02
N LEU A 18 -7.57 -14.87 0.64
CA LEU A 18 -6.34 -15.61 0.32
C LEU A 18 -6.49 -17.11 0.60
N TRP A 19 -7.11 -17.50 1.71
CA TRP A 19 -7.43 -18.90 1.98
C TRP A 19 -8.33 -19.51 0.91
N LYS A 20 -9.38 -18.79 0.49
CA LYS A 20 -10.27 -19.24 -0.59
C LYS A 20 -9.50 -19.47 -1.89
N ARG A 21 -8.57 -18.58 -2.26
CA ARG A 21 -7.87 -18.62 -3.55
C ARG A 21 -6.63 -19.51 -3.57
N LEU A 22 -5.82 -19.48 -2.53
CA LEU A 22 -4.53 -20.18 -2.46
C LEU A 22 -4.64 -21.58 -1.86
N VAL A 23 -5.67 -21.84 -1.03
CA VAL A 23 -5.86 -23.14 -0.34
C VAL A 23 -7.13 -23.85 -0.82
N ARG A 24 -8.32 -23.25 -0.68
CA ARG A 24 -9.59 -23.94 -0.99
C ARG A 24 -9.76 -24.28 -2.48
N ASP A 25 -9.45 -23.33 -3.38
CA ASP A 25 -9.57 -23.52 -4.83
C ASP A 25 -8.47 -24.44 -5.43
N THR A 26 -7.32 -24.63 -4.75
CA THR A 26 -6.14 -25.37 -5.25
C THR A 26 -6.03 -26.81 -4.71
N THR A 27 -6.66 -27.10 -3.56
CA THR A 27 -6.60 -28.38 -2.84
C THR A 27 -7.92 -29.16 -2.91
N ARG A 28 -7.85 -30.49 -2.78
CA ARG A 28 -8.99 -31.34 -2.39
C ARG A 28 -9.15 -31.30 -0.85
N ALA A 29 -10.26 -31.78 -0.30
CA ALA A 29 -10.34 -32.00 1.14
C ALA A 29 -9.30 -33.07 1.57
N GLY A 30 -8.62 -32.85 2.70
CA GLY A 30 -7.52 -33.70 3.16
C GLY A 30 -6.35 -32.89 3.75
N SER A 31 -5.24 -33.56 4.03
CA SER A 31 -4.06 -33.02 4.73
C SER A 31 -3.49 -31.74 4.10
N ALA A 32 -3.36 -31.67 2.78
CA ALA A 32 -2.86 -30.47 2.08
C ALA A 32 -3.72 -29.22 2.34
N ARG A 33 -5.05 -29.39 2.48
CA ARG A 33 -5.95 -28.29 2.82
C ARG A 33 -5.81 -27.89 4.29
N LEU A 34 -5.67 -28.87 5.19
CA LEU A 34 -5.43 -28.62 6.61
C LEU A 34 -4.14 -27.81 6.80
N TRP A 35 -3.01 -28.27 6.26
CA TRP A 35 -1.72 -27.58 6.37
C TRP A 35 -1.73 -26.18 5.76
N GLY A 36 -2.33 -25.99 4.57
CA GLY A 36 -2.49 -24.65 3.99
C GLY A 36 -3.37 -23.72 4.83
N THR A 37 -4.37 -24.26 5.54
CA THR A 37 -5.22 -23.49 6.46
C THR A 37 -4.44 -23.09 7.72
N LEU A 38 -3.73 -24.04 8.34
CA LEU A 38 -2.90 -23.78 9.51
C LEU A 38 -1.79 -22.77 9.22
N LEU A 39 -1.16 -22.85 8.04
CA LEU A 39 -0.15 -21.88 7.60
C LEU A 39 -0.71 -20.45 7.51
N LEU A 40 -1.87 -20.26 6.88
CA LEU A 40 -2.48 -18.92 6.79
C LEU A 40 -2.98 -18.39 8.14
N LEU A 41 -3.43 -19.27 9.06
CA LEU A 41 -3.76 -18.89 10.43
C LEU A 41 -2.50 -18.48 11.22
N ALA A 42 -1.38 -19.19 11.04
CA ALA A 42 -0.10 -18.82 11.64
C ALA A 42 0.42 -17.48 11.10
N MET A 43 0.32 -17.22 9.80
CA MET A 43 0.72 -15.94 9.21
C MET A 43 -0.19 -14.79 9.65
N PHE A 44 -1.50 -15.02 9.80
CA PHE A 44 -2.42 -14.06 10.42
C PHE A 44 -2.00 -13.73 11.86
N ALA A 45 -1.71 -14.74 12.67
CA ALA A 45 -1.27 -14.57 14.06
C ALA A 45 0.06 -13.78 14.13
N VAL A 46 1.05 -14.11 13.29
CA VAL A 46 2.34 -13.39 13.24
C VAL A 46 2.18 -11.93 12.81
N THR A 47 1.24 -11.63 11.90
CA THR A 47 0.89 -10.26 11.52
C THR A 47 0.24 -9.51 12.70
N LEU A 48 -0.69 -10.16 13.39
CA LEU A 48 -1.35 -9.60 14.57
C LEU A 48 -0.33 -9.33 15.69
N SER A 49 0.61 -10.26 15.93
CA SER A 49 1.72 -10.05 16.87
C SER A 49 2.50 -8.78 16.52
N ALA A 50 2.98 -8.63 15.27
CA ALA A 50 3.72 -7.43 14.87
C ALA A 50 2.94 -6.11 15.07
N LEU A 51 1.63 -6.12 14.81
CA LEU A 51 0.77 -4.95 15.00
C LEU A 51 0.46 -4.65 16.48
N LEU A 52 0.39 -5.67 17.34
CA LEU A 52 0.13 -5.52 18.77
C LEU A 52 1.41 -5.21 19.56
N THR A 53 2.57 -5.75 19.15
CA THR A 53 3.86 -5.48 19.81
C THR A 53 4.49 -4.15 19.37
N ARG A 54 3.80 -3.32 18.57
CA ARG A 54 4.31 -2.00 18.15
C ARG A 54 4.52 -1.02 19.32
N SER A 55 3.86 -1.25 20.45
CA SER A 55 4.03 -0.51 21.71
C SER A 55 4.74 -1.33 22.79
N ALA A 56 5.35 -2.47 22.43
CA ALA A 56 6.25 -3.22 23.28
C ALA A 56 7.69 -2.73 23.06
N PRO A 57 8.62 -2.96 24.00
CA PRO A 57 10.00 -2.49 23.86
C PRO A 57 10.64 -2.93 22.55
N VAL A 58 11.44 -2.04 21.94
CA VAL A 58 11.97 -2.16 20.57
C VAL A 58 12.63 -3.52 20.30
N ASP A 59 13.41 -4.04 21.24
CA ASP A 59 14.07 -5.35 21.13
C ASP A 59 13.09 -6.54 21.10
N THR A 60 11.98 -6.44 21.84
CA THR A 60 10.91 -7.45 21.82
C THR A 60 10.13 -7.36 20.52
N ALA A 61 9.76 -6.14 20.12
CA ALA A 61 9.00 -5.88 18.90
C ALA A 61 9.73 -6.42 17.65
N ARG A 62 11.06 -6.32 17.61
CA ARG A 62 11.92 -6.73 16.48
C ARG A 62 11.74 -8.18 16.03
N TRP A 63 11.52 -9.11 16.96
CA TRP A 63 11.31 -10.53 16.64
C TRP A 63 10.00 -10.79 15.89
N PHE A 64 8.97 -9.98 16.12
CA PHE A 64 7.67 -10.09 15.46
C PHE A 64 7.57 -9.18 14.22
N ALA A 65 8.21 -8.00 14.27
CA ALA A 65 8.17 -6.99 13.22
C ALA A 65 8.65 -7.53 11.86
N TRP A 66 9.82 -8.18 11.80
CA TRP A 66 10.33 -8.72 10.53
C TRP A 66 9.37 -9.73 9.88
N PRO A 67 8.99 -10.86 10.54
CA PRO A 67 8.08 -11.82 9.93
C PRO A 67 6.68 -11.25 9.63
N GLY A 68 6.10 -10.50 10.58
CA GLY A 68 4.74 -9.97 10.45
C GLY A 68 4.60 -8.88 9.39
N PHE A 69 5.55 -7.95 9.31
CA PHE A 69 5.51 -6.92 8.28
C PHE A 69 5.93 -7.42 6.90
N MET A 70 6.78 -8.45 6.81
CA MET A 70 7.04 -9.13 5.53
C MET A 70 5.80 -9.88 5.03
N TRP A 71 5.08 -10.58 5.90
CA TRP A 71 3.80 -11.15 5.50
C TRP A 71 2.76 -10.08 5.15
N LEU A 72 2.71 -8.96 5.88
CA LEU A 72 1.82 -7.83 5.58
C LEU A 72 1.99 -7.33 4.13
N ALA A 73 3.23 -7.17 3.66
CA ALA A 73 3.51 -6.83 2.28
C ALA A 73 3.17 -7.96 1.29
N VAL A 74 3.53 -9.21 1.61
CA VAL A 74 3.21 -10.39 0.77
C VAL A 74 1.71 -10.54 0.59
N MET A 75 0.91 -10.41 1.64
CA MET A 75 -0.56 -10.53 1.55
C MET A 75 -1.20 -9.38 0.77
N LEU A 76 -0.66 -8.16 0.86
CA LEU A 76 -1.11 -7.02 0.05
C LEU A 76 -0.85 -7.27 -1.44
N TYR A 77 0.36 -7.71 -1.81
CA TYR A 77 0.67 -7.99 -3.20
C TYR A 77 -0.07 -9.22 -3.73
N LEU A 78 -0.22 -10.28 -2.94
CA LEU A 78 -1.08 -11.41 -3.29
C LEU A 78 -2.53 -10.96 -3.53
N LEU A 79 -3.09 -10.08 -2.68
CA LEU A 79 -4.44 -9.54 -2.88
C LEU A 79 -4.53 -8.77 -4.20
N VAL A 80 -3.66 -7.78 -4.44
CA VAL A 80 -3.69 -6.94 -5.64
C VAL A 80 -3.53 -7.78 -6.91
N ILE A 81 -2.57 -8.71 -6.92
CA ILE A 81 -2.28 -9.56 -8.08
C ILE A 81 -3.42 -10.56 -8.32
N LEU A 82 -3.96 -11.20 -7.28
CA LEU A 82 -5.09 -12.12 -7.44
C LEU A 82 -6.34 -11.39 -7.92
N LEU A 83 -6.63 -10.19 -7.41
CA LEU A 83 -7.74 -9.35 -7.88
C LEU A 83 -7.58 -8.98 -9.37
N ALA A 84 -6.39 -8.57 -9.80
CA ALA A 84 -6.09 -8.32 -11.21
C ALA A 84 -6.29 -9.59 -12.07
N LEU A 85 -5.90 -10.76 -11.57
CA LEU A 85 -6.09 -12.06 -12.22
C LEU A 85 -7.54 -12.57 -12.22
N GLU A 86 -8.46 -12.01 -11.42
CA GLU A 86 -9.89 -12.34 -11.55
C GLU A 86 -10.45 -11.83 -12.88
N ILE A 87 -9.93 -10.73 -13.47
CA ILE A 87 -10.41 -10.18 -14.74
C ILE A 87 -10.26 -11.18 -15.90
N PRO A 88 -9.06 -11.71 -16.24
CA PRO A 88 -8.91 -12.71 -17.29
C PRO A 88 -9.59 -14.03 -16.92
N ARG A 89 -9.73 -14.37 -15.63
CA ARG A 89 -10.46 -15.56 -15.18
C ARG A 89 -11.96 -15.44 -15.44
N LEU A 90 -12.56 -14.28 -15.16
CA LEU A 90 -13.96 -13.99 -15.47
C LEU A 90 -14.20 -13.98 -16.97
N ALA A 91 -13.31 -13.35 -17.76
CA ALA A 91 -13.35 -13.39 -19.21
C ALA A 91 -13.33 -14.84 -19.73
N ALA A 92 -12.36 -15.66 -19.29
CA ALA A 92 -12.27 -17.07 -19.68
C ALA A 92 -13.52 -17.88 -19.31
N LEU A 93 -14.11 -17.66 -18.13
CA LEU A 93 -15.37 -18.29 -17.72
C LEU A 93 -16.56 -17.88 -18.60
N LEU A 94 -16.64 -16.59 -18.98
CA LEU A 94 -17.66 -16.10 -19.90
C LEU A 94 -17.47 -16.66 -21.31
N THR A 95 -16.24 -16.71 -21.83
CA THR A 95 -15.94 -17.33 -23.13
C THR A 95 -16.28 -18.82 -23.15
N LEU A 96 -15.96 -19.56 -22.08
CA LEU A 96 -16.32 -20.98 -21.95
C LEU A 96 -17.85 -21.18 -21.91
N ARG A 97 -18.58 -20.37 -21.14
CA ARG A 97 -20.05 -20.38 -21.12
C ARG A 97 -20.66 -20.04 -22.48
N TYR A 98 -20.10 -19.05 -23.19
CA TYR A 98 -20.54 -18.67 -24.54
C TYR A 98 -20.32 -19.79 -25.55
N ARG A 99 -19.13 -20.41 -25.54
CA ARG A 99 -18.82 -21.58 -26.41
C ARG A 99 -19.72 -22.77 -26.10
N HIS A 100 -20.02 -23.03 -24.84
CA HIS A 100 -20.96 -24.10 -24.46
C HIS A 100 -22.40 -23.81 -24.93
N ARG A 101 -22.89 -22.57 -24.79
CA ARG A 101 -24.22 -22.17 -25.31
C ARG A 101 -24.31 -22.24 -26.84
N ARG A 102 -23.20 -22.02 -27.57
CA ARG A 102 -23.13 -22.21 -29.03
C ARG A 102 -23.01 -23.67 -29.46
N ALA A 103 -22.30 -24.50 -28.70
CA ALA A 103 -22.17 -25.93 -28.98
C ALA A 103 -23.47 -26.71 -28.71
N PHE A 104 -24.26 -26.26 -27.74
CA PHE A 104 -25.56 -26.79 -27.40
C PHE A 104 -26.61 -25.67 -27.38
N PRO A 105 -27.11 -25.24 -28.56
CA PRO A 105 -28.32 -24.43 -28.60
C PRO A 105 -29.45 -25.25 -27.96
N ALA A 106 -30.19 -24.64 -27.02
CA ALA A 106 -31.33 -25.30 -26.41
C ALA A 106 -32.34 -25.70 -27.49
N ARG A 107 -32.93 -26.91 -27.39
CA ARG A 107 -34.13 -27.31 -28.14
C ARG A 107 -35.33 -26.49 -27.68
N ALA A 108 -35.35 -25.21 -28.02
CA ALA A 108 -36.51 -24.34 -27.94
C ALA A 108 -37.32 -24.52 -29.24
N GLY A 109 -38.19 -25.53 -29.26
CA GLY A 109 -38.96 -25.90 -30.46
C GLY A 109 -39.19 -27.41 -30.59
N SER A 110 -39.88 -28.01 -29.61
CA SER A 110 -40.38 -29.40 -29.67
C SER A 110 -41.42 -29.70 -28.58
N LEU A 111 -42.24 -28.71 -28.19
CA LEU A 111 -43.42 -28.87 -27.32
C LEU A 111 -44.55 -27.98 -27.88
N ALA A 112 -44.85 -28.19 -29.16
CA ALA A 112 -45.89 -27.48 -29.90
C ALA A 112 -46.40 -28.33 -31.06
N GLU A 113 -46.79 -29.59 -30.76
CA GLU A 113 -47.68 -30.42 -31.58
C GLU A 113 -47.99 -31.72 -30.82
N ALA A 114 -49.14 -31.71 -30.13
CA ALA A 114 -49.80 -32.91 -29.60
C ALA A 114 -51.29 -32.62 -29.64
N GLU A 115 -51.95 -32.98 -30.75
CA GLU A 115 -53.40 -32.85 -30.88
C GLU A 115 -54.15 -33.82 -29.93
N PRO A 116 -55.36 -33.46 -29.46
CA PRO A 116 -56.11 -34.28 -28.52
C PRO A 116 -56.97 -35.33 -29.24
N ALA A 117 -56.72 -36.61 -28.97
CA ALA A 117 -57.64 -37.69 -29.33
C ALA A 117 -58.62 -37.96 -28.18
N SER A 118 -59.90 -37.67 -28.40
CA SER A 118 -61.00 -37.95 -27.46
C SER A 118 -61.61 -39.34 -27.66
N VAL A 119 -61.82 -40.10 -26.58
CA VAL A 119 -62.80 -41.21 -26.52
C VAL A 119 -63.52 -41.14 -25.16
N MET A 120 -64.82 -41.49 -25.15
CA MET A 120 -65.75 -41.20 -24.05
C MET A 120 -66.21 -42.42 -23.24
N GLY A 121 -66.85 -42.15 -22.09
CA GLY A 121 -67.81 -43.02 -21.39
C GLY A 121 -67.28 -43.68 -20.10
N GLU A 122 -68.06 -43.90 -19.03
CA GLU A 122 -69.40 -43.44 -18.60
C GLU A 122 -69.42 -43.42 -17.05
N GLY A 123 -70.06 -42.47 -16.35
CA GLY A 123 -71.30 -42.77 -15.61
C GLY A 123 -71.19 -42.45 -14.08
N PRO A 124 -72.28 -42.10 -13.35
CA PRO A 124 -72.21 -41.23 -12.16
C PRO A 124 -72.98 -41.78 -10.90
N PRO A 125 -73.46 -40.97 -9.94
CA PRO A 125 -72.70 -40.31 -8.86
C PRO A 125 -73.27 -40.57 -7.43
N ALA A 126 -72.63 -40.02 -6.39
CA ALA A 126 -73.24 -39.85 -5.06
C ALA A 126 -72.92 -38.48 -4.42
N SER A 127 -73.88 -37.93 -3.67
CA SER A 127 -73.93 -36.59 -3.07
C SER A 127 -73.53 -36.63 -1.57
N VAL A 128 -73.40 -35.56 -0.75
CA VAL A 128 -74.38 -34.52 -0.36
C VAL A 128 -73.71 -33.37 0.45
N ARG A 129 -74.07 -32.11 0.12
CA ARG A 129 -74.12 -30.84 0.90
C ARG A 129 -72.92 -30.25 1.67
N ALA A 130 -72.85 -28.93 1.51
CA ALA A 130 -72.21 -27.95 2.41
C ALA A 130 -73.26 -27.18 3.25
N ALA A 131 -72.76 -26.45 4.26
CA ALA A 131 -73.28 -25.19 4.85
C ALA A 131 -72.10 -24.59 5.64
N GLY A 132 -71.82 -23.29 5.76
CA GLY A 132 -72.51 -22.02 5.46
C GLY A 132 -72.11 -21.04 6.60
N GLY A 133 -71.97 -19.71 6.47
CA GLY A 133 -72.09 -18.78 5.35
C GLY A 133 -71.51 -17.39 5.74
N LEU A 134 -71.47 -16.45 4.79
CA LEU A 134 -70.99 -15.05 4.90
C LEU A 134 -72.10 -14.10 5.45
N PRO A 135 -71.83 -12.84 5.91
CA PRO A 135 -71.60 -11.68 5.01
C PRO A 135 -70.77 -10.46 5.53
N VAL A 136 -70.66 -9.45 4.66
CA VAL A 136 -70.07 -8.08 4.78
C VAL A 136 -71.18 -7.03 4.45
N PRO A 137 -71.02 -5.66 4.47
CA PRO A 137 -69.81 -4.83 4.23
C PRO A 137 -69.64 -3.48 5.01
N ALA A 138 -68.48 -2.84 4.75
CA ALA A 138 -68.17 -1.40 4.55
C ALA A 138 -68.92 -0.23 5.26
N ALA A 139 -68.14 0.76 5.76
CA ALA A 139 -68.29 2.22 5.49
C ALA A 139 -67.13 3.10 6.07
N HIS A 140 -66.83 4.22 5.39
CA HIS A 140 -66.04 5.40 5.89
C HIS A 140 -67.01 6.46 6.52
N PRO A 141 -66.66 7.70 6.97
CA PRO A 141 -65.38 8.48 6.88
C PRO A 141 -64.99 9.37 8.11
N ALA A 142 -63.97 10.24 7.89
CA ALA A 142 -63.84 11.66 8.35
C ALA A 142 -63.10 12.08 9.65
N VAL A 143 -62.06 12.95 9.45
CA VAL A 143 -61.74 14.23 10.18
C VAL A 143 -61.26 14.12 11.65
N SER A 144 -60.31 14.90 12.23
CA SER A 144 -59.70 16.24 11.97
C SER A 144 -58.28 16.42 12.57
N GLY A 145 -57.58 17.51 12.20
CA GLY A 145 -56.59 18.23 13.02
C GLY A 145 -55.11 17.86 12.78
N GLU A 146 -54.24 18.63 12.10
CA GLU A 146 -53.82 20.05 12.16
C GLU A 146 -52.58 20.32 13.05
N GLY A 147 -51.66 21.16 12.54
CA GLY A 147 -50.39 21.56 13.16
C GLY A 147 -49.17 20.78 12.60
N GLY A 148 -48.24 21.32 11.81
CA GLY A 148 -48.07 22.70 11.34
C GLY A 148 -46.69 23.27 11.72
N THR A 149 -45.77 23.30 10.74
CA THR A 149 -44.75 24.35 10.42
C THR A 149 -43.72 23.70 9.47
N ALA A 150 -43.50 24.11 8.21
CA ALA A 150 -43.22 25.42 7.59
C ALA A 150 -41.70 25.74 7.50
N VAL A 151 -41.31 26.50 6.46
CA VAL A 151 -39.95 26.79 5.92
C VAL A 151 -39.51 25.80 4.83
N ALA A 152 -39.02 26.13 3.63
CA ALA A 152 -39.15 27.23 2.67
C ALA A 152 -38.03 27.02 1.61
N ASP A 153 -38.38 26.92 0.32
CA ASP A 153 -37.47 27.11 -0.83
C ASP A 153 -37.13 28.61 -1.03
N PRO A 154 -36.21 29.09 -1.92
CA PRO A 154 -35.58 28.46 -3.11
C PRO A 154 -34.04 28.78 -3.20
N PRO A 155 -33.33 28.94 -4.36
CA PRO A 155 -33.62 28.60 -5.77
C PRO A 155 -32.51 27.87 -6.58
N GLY A 156 -32.93 27.34 -7.73
CA GLY A 156 -32.26 27.32 -9.05
C GLY A 156 -30.74 27.30 -9.19
N ILE A 157 -30.22 26.21 -9.78
CA ILE A 157 -28.88 26.15 -10.40
C ILE A 157 -29.02 26.21 -11.93
N ASP A 158 -28.37 27.22 -12.51
CA ASP A 158 -28.21 27.40 -13.96
C ASP A 158 -27.25 26.34 -14.56
N ARG A 159 -27.50 25.93 -15.81
CA ARG A 159 -26.68 24.95 -16.56
C ARG A 159 -26.15 25.58 -17.85
N GLY A 160 -24.98 26.20 -17.76
CA GLY A 160 -24.21 26.63 -18.93
C GLY A 160 -23.61 25.44 -19.70
N GLU A 161 -23.74 25.47 -21.03
CA GLU A 161 -23.14 24.48 -21.95
C GLU A 161 -21.62 24.69 -22.15
N PRO A 162 -20.88 23.65 -22.59
CA PRO A 162 -19.48 23.77 -22.96
C PRO A 162 -19.30 24.19 -24.44
N GLY A 163 -18.86 25.43 -24.68
CA GLY A 163 -18.30 25.84 -25.97
C GLY A 163 -16.90 25.26 -26.21
N GLY A 164 -16.58 24.83 -27.42
CA GLY A 164 -15.33 24.12 -27.73
C GLY A 164 -14.48 24.71 -28.86
N LEU A 165 -13.42 23.95 -29.19
CA LEU A 165 -12.54 24.04 -30.36
C LEU A 165 -11.46 25.15 -30.37
N GLY A 166 -10.19 24.73 -30.54
CA GLY A 166 -9.05 25.63 -30.72
C GLY A 166 -7.67 24.96 -30.59
N GLY A 167 -7.25 24.23 -31.61
CA GLY A 167 -5.83 23.90 -31.87
C GLY A 167 -5.56 24.01 -33.38
N PRO A 168 -4.39 23.61 -33.91
CA PRO A 168 -3.12 23.27 -33.26
C PRO A 168 -1.94 24.15 -33.79
N VAL A 169 -0.72 23.97 -33.26
CA VAL A 169 0.52 24.38 -33.96
C VAL A 169 1.55 23.26 -33.86
N THR A 170 2.26 22.99 -34.96
CA THR A 170 3.24 21.90 -35.12
C THR A 170 4.58 22.42 -35.66
N GLY A 171 5.65 21.68 -35.36
CA GLY A 171 6.96 21.81 -36.00
C GLY A 171 7.98 22.71 -35.25
N GLY A 172 9.25 22.32 -35.10
CA GLY A 172 9.88 21.04 -35.41
C GLY A 172 11.42 21.12 -35.49
N ARG A 173 12.08 19.94 -35.51
CA ARG A 173 13.53 19.72 -35.77
C ARG A 173 14.51 20.38 -34.77
N ALA A 174 15.79 19.99 -34.69
CA ALA A 174 16.49 18.72 -34.89
C ALA A 174 17.92 18.88 -34.32
N GLY A 175 18.58 17.80 -33.90
CA GLY A 175 19.99 17.87 -33.47
C GLY A 175 20.54 16.53 -33.01
N ALA A 176 21.41 15.93 -33.82
CA ALA A 176 22.08 14.67 -33.51
C ALA A 176 23.57 14.75 -33.86
N VAL A 177 24.43 14.36 -32.91
CA VAL A 177 25.86 14.01 -33.03
C VAL A 177 26.08 12.97 -31.91
N GLY A 178 26.54 11.73 -32.12
CA GLY A 178 27.90 11.34 -32.51
C GLY A 178 28.87 11.48 -31.31
N GLY A 179 29.68 10.51 -30.86
CA GLY A 179 29.96 9.12 -31.21
C GLY A 179 30.91 8.52 -30.14
N GLY A 180 31.20 7.21 -30.15
CA GLY A 180 32.14 6.57 -29.19
C GLY A 180 33.64 6.79 -29.54
N PRO A 181 34.59 5.93 -29.10
CA PRO A 181 34.44 4.69 -28.32
C PRO A 181 35.54 4.40 -27.25
N GLY A 182 35.48 3.23 -26.60
CA GLY A 182 36.69 2.45 -26.24
C GLY A 182 37.12 2.41 -24.75
N GLY A 183 37.50 1.21 -24.29
CA GLY A 183 38.11 0.98 -22.97
C GLY A 183 37.97 -0.47 -22.47
N ARG A 184 39.02 -1.29 -22.64
CA ARG A 184 39.02 -2.73 -22.33
C ARG A 184 40.29 -3.11 -21.55
N ALA A 185 40.15 -3.68 -20.36
CA ALA A 185 41.16 -4.44 -19.61
C ALA A 185 40.42 -5.39 -18.64
N THR A 186 40.68 -6.68 -18.41
CA THR A 186 41.84 -7.61 -18.48
C THR A 186 42.83 -7.55 -17.31
N GLY A 187 42.98 -8.68 -16.61
CA GLY A 187 43.95 -8.90 -15.51
C GLY A 187 43.26 -8.95 -14.13
N GLY A 188 43.51 -9.93 -13.26
CA GLY A 188 44.40 -11.08 -13.37
C GLY A 188 44.08 -12.18 -12.34
N ARG A 189 44.79 -13.31 -12.43
CA ARG A 189 44.57 -14.56 -11.67
C ARG A 189 45.86 -14.91 -10.92
N VAL A 190 45.76 -15.29 -9.66
CA VAL A 190 46.73 -16.05 -8.83
C VAL A 190 46.03 -16.35 -7.50
N ASP A 191 46.29 -17.37 -6.70
CA ASP A 191 46.76 -18.77 -6.82
C ASP A 191 47.22 -19.18 -5.40
N ALA A 192 46.58 -20.20 -4.80
CA ALA A 192 47.03 -21.02 -3.65
C ALA A 192 45.85 -21.96 -3.27
N ALA A 193 45.88 -23.30 -3.29
CA ALA A 193 46.90 -24.35 -3.18
C ALA A 193 47.27 -24.78 -1.74
N GLY A 194 46.82 -26.00 -1.34
CA GLY A 194 47.33 -26.78 -0.20
C GLY A 194 46.48 -26.75 1.09
N ASP A 195 46.33 -27.83 1.88
CA ASP A 195 46.70 -29.22 1.61
C ASP A 195 45.86 -30.26 2.42
N ARG A 196 46.05 -31.55 2.07
CA ARG A 196 45.40 -32.79 2.51
C ARG A 196 45.50 -33.13 4.01
N THR A 197 44.46 -33.76 4.55
CA THR A 197 44.43 -35.09 5.24
C THR A 197 42.96 -35.53 5.37
N GLY A 198 42.53 -36.79 5.33
CA GLY A 198 43.21 -38.08 5.30
C GLY A 198 42.47 -39.08 6.21
N GLY A 199 41.76 -40.08 5.67
CA GLY A 199 41.01 -41.08 6.45
C GLY A 199 40.19 -42.02 5.55
N ARG A 200 40.18 -43.33 5.82
CA ARG A 200 39.93 -44.37 4.79
C ARG A 200 39.15 -45.59 5.32
N ALA A 201 38.16 -46.04 4.53
CA ALA A 201 37.48 -47.36 4.58
C ALA A 201 36.74 -47.67 5.91
N THR A 202 35.82 -48.64 6.03
CA THR A 202 35.38 -49.81 5.22
C THR A 202 33.84 -49.79 5.10
N GLY A 203 33.12 -50.36 4.14
CA GLY A 203 33.32 -51.65 3.44
C GLY A 203 32.19 -52.60 3.87
N GLY A 204 31.24 -52.88 2.98
CA GLY A 204 30.06 -53.73 3.23
C GLY A 204 29.18 -53.83 1.99
N ARG A 205 29.10 -55.04 1.41
CA ARG A 205 28.33 -55.39 0.20
C ARG A 205 27.13 -56.27 0.61
N VAL A 206 26.44 -56.85 -0.37
CA VAL A 206 25.37 -57.87 -0.28
C VAL A 206 24.05 -57.41 0.38
N ASP A 207 22.84 -57.77 -0.10
CA ASP A 207 22.44 -58.61 -1.24
C ASP A 207 21.22 -58.04 -1.99
N ALA A 208 21.03 -58.48 -3.24
CA ALA A 208 19.76 -58.38 -3.95
C ALA A 208 19.08 -59.76 -3.94
N ALA A 209 17.81 -59.83 -3.51
CA ALA A 209 17.04 -61.06 -3.50
C ALA A 209 15.64 -60.84 -4.09
N ASP A 210 15.24 -61.83 -4.89
CA ASP A 210 14.02 -61.91 -5.68
C ASP A 210 12.84 -62.43 -4.85
N ALA A 211 11.61 -61.96 -5.15
CA ALA A 211 10.36 -62.50 -4.61
C ALA A 211 9.12 -61.93 -5.34
N GLY A 212 8.63 -62.63 -6.37
CA GLY A 212 7.27 -62.43 -6.88
C GLY A 212 6.21 -63.15 -6.04
N PRO A 213 4.93 -62.80 -6.20
CA PRO A 213 3.85 -63.79 -6.28
C PRO A 213 3.19 -63.71 -7.67
N ALA A 214 3.15 -64.81 -8.42
CA ALA A 214 2.19 -65.90 -8.29
C ALA A 214 0.84 -65.57 -8.97
N SER A 215 0.66 -66.17 -10.15
CA SER A 215 -0.58 -66.18 -10.92
C SER A 215 -1.67 -67.00 -10.22
N GLY A 216 -2.85 -66.41 -10.06
CA GLY A 216 -4.09 -67.11 -9.74
C GLY A 216 -5.14 -66.78 -10.80
N ALA A 217 -5.20 -67.60 -11.85
CA ALA A 217 -6.32 -67.58 -12.78
C ALA A 217 -7.27 -68.71 -12.38
N ASP A 218 -8.54 -68.38 -12.13
CA ASP A 218 -9.62 -69.34 -12.23
C ASP A 218 -10.87 -68.65 -12.80
N ALA A 219 -11.69 -69.41 -13.52
CA ALA A 219 -12.68 -68.87 -14.45
C ALA A 219 -14.09 -69.41 -14.21
N GLY A 220 -15.08 -68.52 -14.33
CA GLY A 220 -16.51 -68.81 -14.32
C GLY A 220 -17.26 -67.49 -14.21
N ALA A 221 -17.84 -66.92 -15.27
CA ALA A 221 -19.11 -67.34 -15.88
C ALA A 221 -20.26 -67.32 -14.84
N SER A 222 -21.40 -66.63 -15.04
CA SER A 222 -21.94 -66.00 -16.25
C SER A 222 -23.13 -65.08 -15.91
N GLY A 223 -23.51 -64.21 -16.85
CA GLY A 223 -24.70 -63.34 -16.76
C GLY A 223 -24.27 -61.87 -16.80
N GLY A 224 -24.72 -61.04 -17.73
CA GLY A 224 -25.90 -61.12 -18.58
C GLY A 224 -26.42 -59.69 -18.65
N GLY A 225 -26.18 -59.00 -19.76
CA GLY A 225 -26.20 -57.54 -19.79
C GLY A 225 -27.60 -56.91 -19.74
N ALA A 226 -27.68 -55.71 -19.19
CA ALA A 226 -28.70 -54.71 -19.52
C ALA A 226 -28.13 -53.29 -19.34
N ASP A 227 -28.24 -52.50 -20.40
CA ASP A 227 -28.45 -51.06 -20.44
C ASP A 227 -27.57 -50.12 -19.59
N GLY A 228 -26.53 -49.58 -20.24
CA GLY A 228 -25.87 -48.37 -19.77
C GLY A 228 -26.57 -47.10 -20.24
N VAL A 229 -27.22 -46.37 -19.34
CA VAL A 229 -27.35 -44.89 -19.42
C VAL A 229 -27.17 -44.30 -18.02
N GLY A 230 -25.98 -43.79 -17.70
CA GLY A 230 -25.72 -43.12 -16.41
C GLY A 230 -24.28 -42.71 -16.12
N GLY A 231 -23.28 -43.41 -16.67
CA GLY A 231 -21.86 -43.17 -16.34
C GLY A 231 -21.21 -41.90 -16.89
N GLY A 232 -21.82 -41.21 -17.87
CA GLY A 232 -21.18 -40.11 -18.59
C GLY A 232 -21.02 -38.81 -17.79
N GLY A 233 -21.88 -38.54 -16.81
CA GLY A 233 -21.84 -37.28 -16.05
C GLY A 233 -20.65 -37.19 -15.08
N GLY A 234 -20.33 -38.30 -14.40
CA GLY A 234 -19.31 -38.32 -13.35
C GLY A 234 -17.88 -38.11 -13.88
N SER A 235 -17.56 -38.67 -15.06
CA SER A 235 -16.24 -38.53 -15.68
C SER A 235 -16.00 -37.13 -16.25
N VAL A 236 -17.03 -36.51 -16.85
CA VAL A 236 -16.96 -35.14 -17.37
C VAL A 236 -16.85 -34.11 -16.23
N GLU A 237 -17.63 -34.26 -15.16
CA GLU A 237 -17.53 -33.38 -13.99
C GLU A 237 -16.17 -33.55 -13.27
N ALA A 238 -15.66 -34.78 -13.12
CA ALA A 238 -14.32 -35.01 -12.57
C ALA A 238 -13.22 -34.32 -13.41
N ALA A 239 -13.25 -34.48 -14.73
CA ALA A 239 -12.30 -33.84 -15.64
C ALA A 239 -12.41 -32.30 -15.63
N TYR A 240 -13.62 -31.76 -15.53
CA TYR A 240 -13.86 -30.32 -15.39
C TYR A 240 -13.31 -29.77 -14.06
N LEU A 241 -13.56 -30.47 -12.94
CA LEU A 241 -13.04 -30.10 -11.62
C LEU A 241 -11.51 -30.15 -11.57
N ASP A 242 -10.87 -31.13 -12.22
CA ASP A 242 -9.41 -31.22 -12.26
C ASP A 242 -8.77 -30.18 -13.20
N ARG A 243 -9.37 -29.87 -14.36
CA ARG A 243 -8.96 -28.72 -15.18
C ARG A 243 -9.10 -27.39 -14.42
N ARG A 244 -10.20 -27.21 -13.67
CA ARG A 244 -10.40 -26.04 -12.80
C ARG A 244 -9.33 -25.92 -11.71
N ARG A 245 -8.95 -27.03 -11.07
CA ARG A 245 -7.88 -27.08 -10.06
C ARG A 245 -6.50 -26.81 -10.67
N PHE A 246 -6.20 -27.35 -11.85
CA PHE A 246 -4.96 -27.08 -12.57
C PHE A 246 -4.79 -25.59 -12.87
N LEU A 247 -5.83 -24.95 -13.42
CA LEU A 247 -5.83 -23.50 -13.65
C LEU A 247 -5.70 -22.71 -12.34
N ALA A 248 -6.43 -23.08 -11.29
CA ALA A 248 -6.32 -22.42 -9.97
C ALA A 248 -4.91 -22.51 -9.39
N ARG A 249 -4.22 -23.66 -9.52
CA ARG A 249 -2.82 -23.83 -9.12
C ARG A 249 -1.87 -22.98 -9.96
N GLY A 250 -2.08 -22.91 -11.28
CA GLY A 250 -1.30 -22.04 -12.16
C GLY A 250 -1.41 -20.56 -11.78
N PHE A 251 -2.64 -20.06 -11.57
CA PHE A 251 -2.86 -18.69 -11.10
C PHE A 251 -2.29 -18.44 -9.70
N ALA A 252 -2.44 -19.37 -8.76
CA ALA A 252 -1.89 -19.24 -7.42
C ALA A 252 -0.35 -19.22 -7.41
N ALA A 253 0.29 -20.06 -8.23
CA ALA A 253 1.74 -20.08 -8.39
C ALA A 253 2.26 -18.80 -9.05
N ALA A 254 1.62 -18.34 -10.13
CA ALA A 254 1.97 -17.09 -10.79
C ALA A 254 1.81 -15.87 -9.86
N ALA A 255 0.71 -15.82 -9.07
CA ALA A 255 0.50 -14.78 -8.08
C ALA A 255 1.54 -14.84 -6.94
N GLY A 256 1.91 -16.04 -6.48
CA GLY A 256 2.94 -16.23 -5.46
C GLY A 256 4.33 -15.76 -5.93
N VAL A 257 4.74 -16.15 -7.14
CA VAL A 257 6.01 -15.71 -7.75
C VAL A 257 6.03 -14.20 -7.96
N ALA A 258 4.95 -13.63 -8.51
CA ALA A 258 4.86 -12.19 -8.73
C ALA A 258 4.87 -11.40 -7.40
N ALA A 259 4.11 -11.84 -6.39
CA ALA A 259 4.11 -11.19 -5.06
C ALA A 259 5.49 -11.27 -4.38
N ALA A 260 6.13 -12.44 -4.41
CA ALA A 260 7.48 -12.62 -3.85
C ALA A 260 8.52 -11.75 -4.58
N GLY A 261 8.46 -11.69 -5.91
CA GLY A 261 9.32 -10.82 -6.72
C GLY A 261 9.10 -9.33 -6.44
N THR A 262 7.85 -8.88 -6.32
CA THR A 262 7.53 -7.48 -6.00
C THR A 262 7.95 -7.09 -4.59
N VAL A 263 7.73 -7.96 -3.59
CA VAL A 263 8.21 -7.74 -2.22
C VAL A 263 9.74 -7.74 -2.17
N GLY A 264 10.41 -8.71 -2.82
CA GLY A 264 11.87 -8.77 -2.88
C GLY A 264 12.50 -7.52 -3.51
N TYR A 265 11.96 -7.06 -4.63
CA TYR A 265 12.32 -5.78 -5.24
C TYR A 265 12.10 -4.61 -4.28
N GLY A 266 10.92 -4.52 -3.66
CA GLY A 266 10.60 -3.44 -2.74
C GLY A 266 11.47 -3.44 -1.48
N THR A 267 11.83 -4.60 -0.93
CA THR A 267 12.76 -4.70 0.21
C THR A 267 14.19 -4.31 -0.19
N TYR A 268 14.65 -4.74 -1.37
CA TYR A 268 15.93 -4.27 -1.91
C TYR A 268 15.95 -2.74 -2.04
N THR A 269 14.88 -2.13 -2.55
CA THR A 269 14.74 -0.66 -2.64
C THR A 269 14.66 0.01 -1.26
N ALA A 270 13.94 -0.57 -0.29
CA ALA A 270 13.77 -0.01 1.07
C ALA A 270 15.07 -0.02 1.91
N LEU A 271 15.90 -1.05 1.72
CA LEU A 271 17.16 -1.24 2.44
C LEU A 271 18.37 -0.67 1.70
N GLY A 272 18.20 -0.31 0.43
CA GLY A 272 19.23 0.20 -0.48
C GLY A 272 19.70 1.64 -0.17
N PRO A 273 20.43 2.25 -1.13
CA PRO A 273 20.91 3.62 -1.01
C PRO A 273 19.77 4.65 -1.04
N LEU A 274 20.04 5.85 -0.52
CA LEU A 274 19.14 7.00 -0.59
C LEU A 274 19.26 7.67 -1.96
N ASP A 275 18.13 7.92 -2.61
CA ASP A 275 18.04 8.80 -3.77
C ASP A 275 18.36 10.24 -3.34
N VAL A 276 19.26 10.92 -4.05
CA VAL A 276 19.49 12.36 -3.89
C VAL A 276 18.71 13.13 -4.95
N ARG A 277 17.68 13.88 -4.57
CA ARG A 277 16.85 14.66 -5.50
C ARG A 277 17.15 16.15 -5.38
N ARG A 278 17.74 16.76 -6.41
CA ARG A 278 17.97 18.22 -6.49
C ARG A 278 16.75 18.89 -7.12
N VAL A 279 16.20 19.91 -6.46
CA VAL A 279 14.91 20.51 -6.84
C VAL A 279 15.00 22.03 -6.77
N PRO A 280 15.02 22.74 -7.92
CA PRO A 280 14.95 24.19 -7.93
C PRO A 280 13.52 24.67 -7.63
N ILE A 281 13.40 25.63 -6.70
CA ILE A 281 12.13 26.26 -6.32
C ILE A 281 12.32 27.78 -6.32
N ALA A 282 11.48 28.50 -7.07
CA ALA A 282 11.58 29.94 -7.25
C ALA A 282 10.52 30.68 -6.41
N LEU A 283 10.95 31.45 -5.40
CA LEU A 283 10.09 32.13 -4.44
C LEU A 283 9.99 33.64 -4.76
N PRO A 284 8.78 34.24 -4.80
CA PRO A 284 8.61 35.64 -5.20
C PRO A 284 9.28 36.66 -4.27
N ARG A 285 9.29 36.40 -2.96
CA ARG A 285 9.77 37.34 -1.92
C ARG A 285 11.17 37.00 -1.38
N LEU A 286 11.92 36.16 -2.09
CA LEU A 286 13.26 35.75 -1.65
C LEU A 286 14.29 36.74 -2.16
N ASP A 287 15.07 37.32 -1.24
CA ASP A 287 16.16 38.23 -1.56
C ASP A 287 17.23 37.55 -2.46
N GLY A 288 17.81 38.32 -3.38
CA GLY A 288 18.83 37.86 -4.31
C GLY A 288 20.07 37.24 -3.66
N ALA A 289 20.41 37.62 -2.42
CA ALA A 289 21.51 37.03 -1.64
C ALA A 289 21.29 35.54 -1.32
N PHE A 290 20.04 35.06 -1.36
CA PHE A 290 19.66 33.66 -1.21
C PHE A 290 19.44 32.93 -2.55
N HIS A 291 19.76 33.56 -3.69
CA HIS A 291 19.73 32.85 -4.96
C HIS A 291 20.75 31.69 -4.94
N GLY A 292 20.25 30.47 -5.16
CA GLY A 292 21.04 29.26 -5.08
C GLY A 292 21.20 28.71 -3.66
N PHE A 293 20.50 29.22 -2.64
CA PHE A 293 20.55 28.71 -1.28
C PHE A 293 20.08 27.25 -1.20
N ARG A 294 20.83 26.39 -0.51
CA ARG A 294 20.64 24.93 -0.53
C ARG A 294 20.12 24.40 0.79
N VAL A 295 18.86 23.96 0.80
CA VAL A 295 18.23 23.29 1.95
C VAL A 295 18.24 21.78 1.73
N ALA A 296 18.95 21.03 2.58
CA ALA A 296 18.78 19.58 2.63
C ALA A 296 17.52 19.24 3.43
N VAL A 297 16.62 18.47 2.83
CA VAL A 297 15.32 18.08 3.42
C VAL A 297 15.29 16.56 3.57
N VAL A 298 15.01 16.12 4.80
CA VAL A 298 14.82 14.72 5.15
C VAL A 298 13.61 14.59 6.08
N SER A 299 12.91 13.46 5.99
CA SER A 299 11.74 13.12 6.81
C SER A 299 11.64 11.60 6.93
N ASP A 300 10.71 11.12 7.74
CA ASP A 300 10.25 9.73 7.77
C ASP A 300 11.45 8.76 7.92
N ILE A 301 12.33 9.06 8.87
CA ILE A 301 13.55 8.30 9.15
C ILE A 301 13.21 6.97 9.86
N HIS A 302 12.19 7.00 10.73
CA HIS A 302 11.68 5.86 11.51
C HIS A 302 12.79 4.98 12.10
N LEU A 303 13.57 5.55 13.02
CA LEU A 303 14.43 4.76 13.88
C LEU A 303 13.55 3.87 14.77
N GLY A 304 13.89 2.60 14.91
CA GLY A 304 13.02 1.62 15.55
C GLY A 304 13.53 0.20 15.35
N SER A 305 12.64 -0.78 15.55
CA SER A 305 12.99 -2.21 15.53
C SER A 305 13.66 -2.72 14.25
N LEU A 306 13.48 -2.01 13.12
CA LEU A 306 14.04 -2.35 11.81
C LEU A 306 15.15 -1.40 11.32
N ARG A 307 15.36 -0.26 12.00
CA ARG A 307 16.33 0.79 11.62
C ARG A 307 17.00 1.37 12.86
N GLY A 308 18.28 1.09 13.05
CA GLY A 308 19.09 1.67 14.14
C GLY A 308 20.17 2.62 13.63
N ARG A 309 21.13 2.93 14.50
CA ARG A 309 22.25 3.89 14.31
C ARG A 309 22.86 3.96 12.90
N ALA A 310 23.17 2.80 12.32
CA ALA A 310 23.78 2.72 10.98
C ALA A 310 22.89 3.29 9.85
N HIS A 311 21.58 3.47 10.07
CA HIS A 311 20.71 4.23 9.17
C HIS A 311 20.97 5.73 9.27
N THR A 312 20.96 6.27 10.50
CA THR A 312 21.22 7.68 10.81
C THR A 312 22.57 8.09 10.26
N GLU A 313 23.62 7.30 10.51
CA GLU A 313 24.97 7.53 9.97
C GLU A 313 25.00 7.58 8.42
N ARG A 314 24.18 6.78 7.72
CA ARG A 314 24.06 6.87 6.25
C ARG A 314 23.33 8.13 5.81
N ILE A 315 22.30 8.55 6.52
CA ILE A 315 21.57 9.81 6.23
C ILE A 315 22.53 10.99 6.42
N VAL A 316 23.20 11.08 7.56
CA VAL A 316 24.12 12.18 7.91
C VAL A 316 25.27 12.27 6.91
N ARG A 317 25.96 11.16 6.60
CA ARG A 317 26.99 11.14 5.54
C ARG A 317 26.46 11.56 4.17
N THR A 318 25.21 11.21 3.86
CA THR A 318 24.57 11.61 2.59
C THR A 318 24.31 13.11 2.59
N ILE A 319 23.72 13.66 3.65
CA ILE A 319 23.41 15.10 3.81
C ILE A 319 24.68 15.94 3.77
N ASN A 320 25.68 15.67 4.61
CA ASN A 320 26.93 16.45 4.63
C ASN A 320 27.67 16.36 3.28
N GLY A 321 27.57 15.23 2.56
CA GLY A 321 28.08 15.08 1.19
C GLY A 321 27.44 16.02 0.15
N LEU A 322 26.24 16.55 0.43
CA LEU A 322 25.59 17.61 -0.38
C LEU A 322 26.09 19.01 -0.01
N ARG A 323 26.76 19.14 1.15
CA ARG A 323 27.25 20.39 1.77
C ARG A 323 26.15 21.47 1.81
N PRO A 324 24.97 21.20 2.39
CA PRO A 324 23.86 22.16 2.36
C PRO A 324 24.19 23.44 3.14
N ASP A 325 23.47 24.51 2.83
CA ASP A 325 23.55 25.76 3.58
C ASP A 325 22.70 25.67 4.86
N MET A 326 21.59 24.89 4.82
CA MET A 326 20.67 24.64 5.93
C MET A 326 20.12 23.21 5.86
N ILE A 327 19.79 22.60 6.99
CA ILE A 327 19.15 21.27 7.06
C ILE A 327 17.76 21.39 7.70
N ALA A 328 16.78 20.70 7.11
CA ALA A 328 15.41 20.58 7.61
C ALA A 328 15.05 19.10 7.79
N VAL A 329 14.80 18.69 9.03
CA VAL A 329 14.29 17.36 9.42
C VAL A 329 12.80 17.51 9.72
N VAL A 330 11.94 16.99 8.84
CA VAL A 330 10.52 17.36 8.77
C VAL A 330 9.62 16.28 9.36
N GLY A 331 9.89 15.88 10.60
CA GLY A 331 9.08 14.92 11.37
C GLY A 331 9.33 13.44 11.08
N ASP A 332 8.71 12.59 11.93
CA ASP A 332 8.77 11.13 11.92
C ASP A 332 10.23 10.60 11.93
N LEU A 333 10.97 11.02 12.96
CA LEU A 333 12.32 10.56 13.22
C LEU A 333 12.33 9.13 13.78
N VAL A 334 11.34 8.75 14.60
CA VAL A 334 11.41 7.58 15.52
C VAL A 334 10.09 6.82 15.68
N ASP A 335 10.18 5.53 16.01
CA ASP A 335 9.07 4.61 16.33
C ASP A 335 9.18 4.06 17.77
N GLY A 336 9.76 4.80 18.70
CA GLY A 336 10.04 4.33 20.07
C GLY A 336 10.65 5.41 20.96
N SER A 337 10.84 5.12 22.25
CA SER A 337 11.20 6.13 23.25
C SER A 337 12.68 6.53 23.23
N VAL A 338 13.03 7.70 23.77
CA VAL A 338 14.43 8.18 23.88
C VAL A 338 15.37 7.15 24.55
N PRO A 339 15.01 6.49 25.68
CA PRO A 339 15.85 5.45 26.28
C PRO A 339 16.17 4.27 25.36
N GLU A 340 15.31 3.98 24.37
CA GLU A 340 15.50 2.87 23.44
C GLU A 340 16.28 3.29 22.17
N LEU A 341 16.09 4.53 21.71
CA LEU A 341 16.53 4.96 20.38
C LEU A 341 17.45 6.18 20.35
N GLY A 342 17.67 6.90 21.46
CA GLY A 342 18.58 8.06 21.51
C GLY A 342 19.99 7.71 21.02
N ALA A 343 20.52 6.54 21.41
CA ALA A 343 21.80 6.02 20.92
C ALA A 343 21.83 5.71 19.41
N ALA A 344 20.65 5.52 18.78
CA ALA A 344 20.51 5.40 17.33
C ALA A 344 20.33 6.76 16.65
N ALA A 345 19.73 7.75 17.32
CA ALA A 345 19.62 9.14 16.86
C ALA A 345 20.95 9.93 17.01
N ALA A 346 21.82 9.53 17.94
CA ALA A 346 23.10 10.17 18.25
C ALA A 346 23.95 10.71 17.07
N PRO A 347 24.08 10.01 15.91
CA PRO A 347 24.81 10.52 14.76
C PRO A 347 24.25 11.82 14.15
N LEU A 348 23.03 12.24 14.49
CA LEU A 348 22.48 13.54 14.07
C LEU A 348 23.32 14.73 14.57
N ARG A 349 24.10 14.56 15.65
CA ARG A 349 25.10 15.55 16.13
C ARG A 349 26.16 15.87 15.09
N ASP A 350 26.42 14.96 14.16
CA ASP A 350 27.43 15.12 13.12
C ASP A 350 26.86 15.82 11.85
N LEU A 351 25.65 16.39 11.89
CA LEU A 351 25.07 17.14 10.77
C LEU A 351 25.73 18.52 10.60
N GLU A 352 26.20 18.81 9.40
CA GLU A 352 26.96 20.03 9.09
C GLU A 352 26.21 20.95 8.10
N ALA A 353 25.86 22.16 8.54
CA ALA A 353 25.32 23.23 7.71
C ALA A 353 25.60 24.60 8.34
N GLU A 354 25.94 25.61 7.52
CA GLU A 354 26.31 26.97 7.97
C GLU A 354 25.18 27.65 8.76
N HIS A 355 23.94 27.54 8.29
CA HIS A 355 22.75 28.09 8.94
C HIS A 355 22.06 27.07 9.87
N GLY A 356 22.72 25.96 10.20
CA GLY A 356 22.24 24.97 11.16
C GLY A 356 21.20 23.97 10.65
N ALA A 357 20.70 23.16 11.59
CA ALA A 357 19.72 22.11 11.35
C ALA A 357 18.46 22.33 12.19
N TYR A 358 17.29 22.21 11.55
CA TYR A 358 15.98 22.49 12.15
C TYR A 358 15.10 21.24 12.13
N PHE A 359 14.19 21.16 13.10
CA PHE A 359 13.27 20.05 13.28
C PHE A 359 11.83 20.53 13.47
N VAL A 360 10.86 19.78 12.95
CA VAL A 360 9.45 19.86 13.37
C VAL A 360 8.95 18.45 13.68
N THR A 361 7.97 18.34 14.58
CA THR A 361 7.38 17.05 14.94
C THR A 361 6.55 16.48 13.78
N GLY A 362 6.60 15.16 13.63
CA GLY A 362 5.60 14.38 12.91
C GLY A 362 4.69 13.65 13.90
N ASN A 363 3.74 12.86 13.39
CA ASN A 363 2.78 12.16 14.23
C ASN A 363 3.44 11.05 15.08
N HIS A 364 4.58 10.51 14.66
CA HIS A 364 5.28 9.47 15.40
C HIS A 364 5.99 9.95 16.67
N GLU A 365 6.42 11.22 16.73
CA GLU A 365 6.99 11.78 17.97
C GLU A 365 5.94 11.80 19.10
N TYR A 366 4.69 12.15 18.81
CA TYR A 366 3.58 12.11 19.79
C TYR A 366 3.33 10.68 20.29
N TYR A 367 3.37 9.68 19.40
CA TYR A 367 3.25 8.27 19.79
C TYR A 367 4.44 7.75 20.62
N SER A 368 5.59 8.43 20.54
CA SER A 368 6.87 7.99 21.10
C SER A 368 7.33 8.79 22.33
N GLY A 369 6.51 9.75 22.79
CA GLY A 369 6.83 10.65 23.92
C GLY A 369 7.48 11.95 23.46
N VAL A 370 6.71 12.80 22.75
CA VAL A 370 7.18 14.01 22.06
C VAL A 370 8.05 14.93 22.94
N GLY A 371 7.68 15.16 24.19
CA GLY A 371 8.43 16.05 25.08
C GLY A 371 9.87 15.59 25.31
N ALA A 372 10.09 14.30 25.55
CA ALA A 372 11.44 13.75 25.72
C ALA A 372 12.24 13.82 24.41
N TRP A 373 11.60 13.55 23.28
CA TRP A 373 12.23 13.63 21.96
C TRP A 373 12.61 15.05 21.55
N VAL A 374 11.79 16.05 21.88
CA VAL A 374 12.10 17.46 21.65
C VAL A 374 13.39 17.87 22.38
N GLU A 375 13.57 17.45 23.64
CA GLU A 375 14.80 17.78 24.38
C GLU A 375 16.01 16.99 23.86
N GLU A 376 15.88 15.68 23.59
CA GLU A 376 16.95 14.89 22.94
C GLU A 376 17.39 15.53 21.61
N ILE A 377 16.44 15.97 20.77
CA ILE A 377 16.74 16.62 19.48
C ILE A 377 17.51 17.94 19.67
N ARG A 378 17.23 18.71 20.73
CA ARG A 378 18.05 19.89 21.12
C ARG A 378 19.45 19.49 21.57
N GLU A 379 19.58 18.45 22.39
CA GLU A 379 20.87 17.89 22.80
C GLU A 379 21.65 17.25 21.63
N LEU A 380 20.98 16.89 20.54
CA LEU A 380 21.58 16.45 19.28
C LEU A 380 22.00 17.63 18.37
N GLY A 381 21.81 18.88 18.79
CA GLY A 381 22.25 20.08 18.07
C GLY A 381 21.28 20.59 17.00
N LEU A 382 20.08 20.00 16.90
CA LEU A 382 19.03 20.50 16.02
C LEU A 382 18.15 21.51 16.80
N ARG A 383 17.52 22.44 16.08
CA ARG A 383 16.54 23.36 16.66
C ARG A 383 15.11 22.94 16.31
N PRO A 384 14.33 22.38 17.26
CA PRO A 384 12.88 22.22 17.10
C PRO A 384 12.21 23.59 16.91
N LEU A 385 11.24 23.64 16.00
CA LEU A 385 10.38 24.81 15.74
C LEU A 385 8.93 24.46 16.12
N LEU A 386 8.62 24.59 17.40
CA LEU A 386 7.31 24.22 17.98
C LEU A 386 6.33 25.38 17.88
N ASN A 387 5.64 25.48 16.74
CA ASN A 387 4.85 26.65 16.38
C ASN A 387 5.68 27.95 16.51
N GLU A 388 6.86 27.95 15.89
CA GLU A 388 7.92 28.93 16.12
C GLU A 388 8.65 29.34 14.83
N ARG A 389 9.34 30.48 14.92
CA ARG A 389 10.10 31.08 13.81
C ARG A 389 11.60 31.18 14.11
N ALA A 390 12.39 31.00 13.07
CA ALA A 390 13.79 31.39 12.98
C ALA A 390 13.95 32.36 11.80
N GLU A 391 14.76 33.38 11.98
CA GLU A 391 15.21 34.20 10.85
C GLU A 391 16.52 33.62 10.31
N ILE A 392 16.57 33.36 9.00
CA ILE A 392 17.78 32.88 8.32
C ILE A 392 18.41 34.08 7.62
N THR A 393 19.56 34.53 8.13
CA THR A 393 20.23 35.75 7.67
C THR A 393 21.46 35.45 6.81
N ARG A 394 21.75 36.33 5.85
CA ARG A 394 22.98 36.30 5.03
C ARG A 394 23.37 37.74 4.69
N GLY A 395 24.35 38.28 5.41
CA GLY A 395 24.65 39.72 5.37
C GLY A 395 23.46 40.52 5.89
N ASN A 396 22.98 41.48 5.10
CA ASN A 396 21.81 42.31 5.43
C ASN A 396 20.47 41.71 4.97
N ALA A 397 20.49 40.58 4.23
CA ALA A 397 19.30 39.91 3.73
C ALA A 397 18.82 38.84 4.71
N ALA A 398 17.50 38.59 4.71
CA ALA A 398 16.90 37.51 5.51
C ALA A 398 15.70 36.86 4.80
N PHE A 399 15.43 35.60 5.14
CA PHE A 399 14.12 34.98 4.95
C PHE A 399 13.67 34.31 6.25
N ASP A 400 12.36 34.13 6.42
CA ASP A 400 11.78 33.51 7.60
C ASP A 400 11.68 31.99 7.42
N LEU A 401 12.18 31.21 8.38
CA LEU A 401 11.91 29.78 8.52
C LEU A 401 10.92 29.60 9.66
N ALA A 402 9.75 29.02 9.37
CA ALA A 402 8.74 28.70 10.38
C ALA A 402 8.59 27.18 10.53
N GLY A 403 8.15 26.72 11.69
CA GLY A 403 7.68 25.36 11.91
C GLY A 403 6.38 25.36 12.68
N VAL A 404 5.51 24.39 12.37
CA VAL A 404 4.27 24.12 13.11
C VAL A 404 4.26 22.70 13.64
N ASP A 405 3.59 22.50 14.77
CA ASP A 405 3.41 21.18 15.39
C ASP A 405 2.53 20.27 14.49
N ASP A 406 2.70 18.95 14.58
CA ASP A 406 1.87 17.99 13.84
C ASP A 406 0.38 18.05 14.25
N LEU A 407 -0.52 17.76 13.30
CA LEU A 407 -1.97 17.64 13.52
C LEU A 407 -2.35 16.69 14.66
N THR A 408 -1.54 15.67 14.94
CA THR A 408 -1.77 14.72 16.04
C THR A 408 -1.82 15.41 17.40
N ALA A 409 -1.15 16.55 17.57
CA ALA A 409 -1.15 17.33 18.79
C ALA A 409 -2.53 17.92 19.15
N GLU A 410 -3.46 18.04 18.18
CA GLU A 410 -4.84 18.48 18.44
C GLU A 410 -5.56 17.59 19.46
N ALA A 411 -5.24 16.28 19.46
CA ALA A 411 -5.80 15.32 20.42
C ALA A 411 -5.38 15.57 21.88
N GLU A 412 -4.29 16.34 22.08
CA GLU A 412 -3.73 16.71 23.38
C GLU A 412 -3.96 18.20 23.71
N GLY A 413 -4.74 18.92 22.87
CA GLY A 413 -5.05 20.34 23.03
C GLY A 413 -4.00 21.30 22.45
N GLY A 414 -3.02 20.78 21.71
CA GLY A 414 -2.09 21.56 20.87
C GLY A 414 -2.55 21.59 19.41
N GLY A 415 -1.59 21.54 18.49
CA GLY A 415 -1.83 21.51 17.03
C GLY A 415 -1.02 22.57 16.28
N PRO A 416 -1.16 22.63 14.94
CA PRO A 416 -0.55 23.67 14.13
C PRO A 416 -1.09 25.08 14.47
N ASP A 417 -0.23 25.96 14.97
CA ASP A 417 -0.54 27.38 15.25
C ASP A 417 0.29 28.31 14.36
N TYR A 418 -0.27 28.60 13.19
CA TYR A 418 0.27 29.55 12.21
C TYR A 418 0.34 30.97 12.76
N THR A 419 -0.58 31.37 13.64
CA THR A 419 -0.62 32.73 14.19
C THR A 419 0.61 32.97 15.04
N ARG A 420 0.95 32.01 15.92
CA ARG A 420 2.18 32.02 16.72
C ARG A 420 3.43 31.84 15.86
N ALA A 421 3.45 30.84 14.97
CA ALA A 421 4.62 30.53 14.14
C ALA A 421 5.02 31.69 13.20
N LEU A 422 4.08 32.53 12.79
CA LEU A 422 4.31 33.66 11.88
C LEU A 422 4.23 35.04 12.58
N ALA A 423 4.06 35.08 13.90
CA ALA A 423 3.83 36.30 14.67
C ALA A 423 4.97 37.34 14.52
N GLY A 424 4.65 38.52 13.99
CA GLY A 424 5.61 39.63 13.86
C GLY A 424 6.72 39.39 12.82
N ARG A 425 6.50 38.55 11.81
CA ARG A 425 7.36 38.48 10.62
C ARG A 425 7.18 39.72 9.74
N ASP A 426 8.21 40.08 8.98
CA ASP A 426 8.06 40.98 7.84
C ASP A 426 7.34 40.22 6.70
N THR A 427 6.20 40.73 6.25
CA THR A 427 5.41 40.13 5.17
C THR A 427 6.00 40.38 3.78
N GLY A 428 6.96 41.31 3.66
CA GLY A 428 7.77 41.53 2.46
C GLY A 428 8.81 40.44 2.19
N ARG A 429 9.15 39.62 3.19
CA ARG A 429 10.13 38.52 3.06
C ARG A 429 9.47 37.20 2.65
N ALA A 430 10.28 36.32 2.06
CA ALA A 430 9.90 34.93 1.84
C ALA A 430 9.80 34.19 3.18
N VAL A 431 8.82 33.29 3.30
CA VAL A 431 8.73 32.35 4.40
C VAL A 431 8.71 30.90 3.89
N VAL A 432 9.62 30.09 4.43
CA VAL A 432 9.65 28.64 4.26
C VAL A 432 9.07 28.02 5.53
N LEU A 433 8.02 27.20 5.39
CA LEU A 433 7.39 26.47 6.48
C LEU A 433 7.83 25.01 6.46
N LEU A 434 8.23 24.50 7.62
CA LEU A 434 8.34 23.08 7.90
C LEU A 434 7.01 22.61 8.50
N ALA A 435 6.33 21.68 7.85
CA ALA A 435 5.11 21.07 8.37
C ALA A 435 5.07 19.61 7.92
N HIS A 436 5.03 18.66 8.85
CA HIS A 436 5.22 17.23 8.52
C HIS A 436 4.20 16.73 7.48
N GLN A 437 2.90 17.00 7.68
CA GLN A 437 1.84 16.51 6.79
C GLN A 437 1.53 17.48 5.64
N PRO A 438 1.47 17.03 4.38
CA PRO A 438 1.19 17.89 3.23
C PRO A 438 -0.26 18.38 3.13
N VAL A 439 -1.22 17.74 3.82
CA VAL A 439 -2.63 18.23 3.89
C VAL A 439 -2.73 19.67 4.42
N LEU A 440 -1.78 20.08 5.27
CA LEU A 440 -1.67 21.42 5.83
C LEU A 440 -1.43 22.53 4.79
N ALA A 441 -0.98 22.20 3.58
CA ALA A 441 -0.64 23.19 2.55
C ALA A 441 -1.80 24.11 2.13
N THR A 442 -3.05 23.68 2.32
CA THR A 442 -4.23 24.54 2.10
C THR A 442 -4.35 25.64 3.15
N GLU A 443 -3.97 25.36 4.40
CA GLU A 443 -3.97 26.35 5.48
C GLU A 443 -2.73 27.26 5.36
N SER A 444 -1.55 26.69 5.09
CA SER A 444 -0.32 27.45 4.78
C SER A 444 -0.52 28.52 3.70
N ALA A 445 -1.31 28.21 2.65
CA ALA A 445 -1.66 29.17 1.61
C ALA A 445 -2.53 30.34 2.11
N ARG A 446 -3.41 30.12 3.09
CA ARG A 446 -4.22 31.17 3.71
C ARG A 446 -3.38 32.12 4.58
N HIS A 447 -2.31 31.61 5.20
CA HIS A 447 -1.35 32.42 5.97
C HIS A 447 -0.22 33.03 5.11
N GLY A 448 -0.31 32.90 3.78
CA GLY A 448 0.58 33.54 2.82
C GLY A 448 2.00 32.95 2.80
N VAL A 449 2.14 31.66 3.09
CA VAL A 449 3.41 30.93 3.07
C VAL A 449 3.93 30.77 1.63
N ASP A 450 5.21 31.02 1.37
CA ASP A 450 5.77 30.89 0.01
C ASP A 450 6.11 29.44 -0.35
N LEU A 451 6.64 28.68 0.60
CA LEU A 451 7.05 27.28 0.44
C LEU A 451 6.73 26.47 1.70
N GLN A 452 6.00 25.35 1.55
CA GLN A 452 5.91 24.31 2.56
C GLN A 452 6.80 23.11 2.19
N LEU A 453 7.57 22.63 3.16
CA LEU A 453 8.32 21.39 3.11
C LEU A 453 7.63 20.34 4.00
N SER A 454 7.40 19.13 3.47
CA SER A 454 6.65 18.05 4.13
C SER A 454 7.22 16.65 3.82
N GLY A 455 6.84 15.67 4.63
CA GLY A 455 7.11 14.24 4.44
C GLY A 455 5.83 13.41 4.55
N HIS A 456 5.72 12.57 5.58
CA HIS A 456 4.56 11.81 6.06
C HIS A 456 4.03 10.71 5.12
N THR A 457 4.12 10.93 3.81
CA THR A 457 3.47 10.12 2.78
C THR A 457 4.29 8.91 2.35
N HIS A 458 5.59 8.90 2.65
CA HIS A 458 6.59 7.95 2.11
C HIS A 458 6.58 7.78 0.58
N GLY A 459 6.05 8.74 -0.18
CA GLY A 459 5.77 8.53 -1.60
C GLY A 459 4.71 7.46 -1.91
N GLY A 460 3.93 7.04 -0.91
CA GLY A 460 2.94 5.96 -1.03
C GLY A 460 3.56 4.57 -1.10
N GLN A 461 4.53 4.29 -0.23
CA GLN A 461 5.57 3.25 -0.28
C GLN A 461 5.23 1.89 -0.92
N LEU A 462 3.99 1.38 -0.81
CA LEU A 462 3.55 0.11 -1.42
C LEU A 462 2.67 0.38 -2.65
N TRP A 463 3.19 0.62 -3.86
CA TRP A 463 2.31 0.71 -5.04
C TRP A 463 1.38 -0.52 -5.13
N PRO A 464 0.05 -0.39 -5.33
CA PRO A 464 -0.69 0.81 -5.71
C PRO A 464 -1.28 1.64 -4.55
N PHE A 465 -0.96 1.37 -3.28
CA PHE A 465 -1.46 2.10 -2.09
C PHE A 465 -1.27 3.63 -2.14
N HIS A 466 -0.31 4.13 -2.92
CA HIS A 466 -0.16 5.56 -3.23
C HIS A 466 -1.45 6.27 -3.70
N TYR A 467 -2.43 5.56 -4.29
CA TYR A 467 -3.74 6.15 -4.61
C TYR A 467 -4.58 6.46 -3.36
N VAL A 468 -4.49 5.63 -2.32
CA VAL A 468 -5.15 5.86 -1.02
C VAL A 468 -4.48 7.04 -0.31
N VAL A 469 -3.14 7.08 -0.32
CA VAL A 469 -2.37 8.21 0.22
C VAL A 469 -2.72 9.51 -0.52
N ARG A 470 -2.84 9.47 -1.86
CA ARG A 470 -3.29 10.63 -2.67
C ARG A 470 -4.67 11.12 -2.26
N ALA A 471 -5.61 10.21 -1.99
CA ALA A 471 -6.97 10.58 -1.59
C ALA A 471 -7.02 11.23 -0.19
N ALA A 472 -6.14 10.84 0.72
CA ALA A 472 -6.07 11.39 2.08
C ALA A 472 -5.23 12.66 2.20
N GLN A 473 -4.09 12.74 1.50
CA GLN A 473 -3.05 13.76 1.69
C GLN A 473 -2.87 14.68 0.46
N GLY A 474 -3.56 14.42 -0.65
CA GLY A 474 -3.45 15.19 -1.90
C GLY A 474 -2.13 14.96 -2.64
N THR A 475 -1.05 15.59 -2.18
CA THR A 475 0.28 15.49 -2.79
C THR A 475 1.09 14.36 -2.15
N VAL A 476 1.48 13.37 -2.95
CA VAL A 476 2.14 12.15 -2.45
C VAL A 476 3.67 12.21 -2.49
N ALA A 477 4.25 12.97 -3.42
CA ALA A 477 5.70 13.19 -3.52
C ALA A 477 6.00 14.28 -4.55
N GLY A 478 7.14 14.96 -4.39
CA GLY A 478 7.62 15.98 -5.31
C GLY A 478 6.95 17.34 -5.12
N ARG A 479 7.04 18.19 -6.16
CA ARG A 479 6.54 19.57 -6.12
C ARG A 479 5.07 19.65 -6.53
N ALA A 480 4.30 20.46 -5.80
CA ALA A 480 2.94 20.90 -6.13
C ALA A 480 2.81 22.41 -5.85
N ARG A 481 1.67 23.00 -6.23
CA ARG A 481 1.32 24.41 -5.97
C ARG A 481 -0.09 24.45 -5.40
N ILE A 482 -0.28 25.11 -4.25
CA ILE A 482 -1.57 25.31 -3.59
C ILE A 482 -1.79 26.81 -3.45
N GLY A 483 -2.64 27.39 -4.30
CA GLY A 483 -2.73 28.85 -4.43
C GLY A 483 -1.36 29.46 -4.75
N ASP A 484 -0.87 30.32 -3.88
CA ASP A 484 0.46 30.94 -4.00
C ASP A 484 1.61 30.24 -3.26
N THR A 485 1.34 29.14 -2.58
CA THR A 485 2.34 28.33 -1.88
C THR A 485 2.90 27.24 -2.79
N GLU A 486 4.22 27.18 -2.94
CA GLU A 486 4.88 25.95 -3.40
C GLU A 486 4.80 24.90 -2.29
N LEU A 487 4.49 23.66 -2.64
CA LEU A 487 4.58 22.52 -1.73
C LEU A 487 5.65 21.57 -2.25
N TYR A 488 6.53 21.11 -1.38
CA TYR A 488 7.42 20.00 -1.67
C TYR A 488 7.27 18.87 -0.65
N VAL A 489 6.93 17.68 -1.14
CA VAL A 489 6.78 16.47 -0.33
C VAL A 489 7.92 15.52 -0.63
N THR A 490 8.82 15.30 0.34
CA THR A 490 9.86 14.28 0.21
C THR A 490 9.25 12.88 0.28
N ARG A 491 9.95 11.88 -0.27
CA ARG A 491 9.60 10.47 -0.04
C ARG A 491 10.09 9.96 1.31
N GLY A 492 10.93 10.71 2.02
CA GLY A 492 11.51 10.31 3.30
C GLY A 492 12.56 9.19 3.19
N ALA A 493 13.41 9.04 4.22
CA ALA A 493 14.62 8.23 4.16
C ALA A 493 14.46 6.78 4.69
N GLY A 494 13.43 6.52 5.49
CA GLY A 494 13.11 5.23 6.10
C GLY A 494 11.96 4.51 5.40
N PHE A 495 11.13 3.82 6.18
CA PHE A 495 9.88 3.17 5.77
C PHE A 495 9.02 2.97 7.03
N TRP A 496 7.70 2.92 6.88
CA TRP A 496 6.79 2.72 8.00
C TRP A 496 6.16 1.33 7.97
N GLY A 497 6.35 0.53 9.02
CA GLY A 497 5.90 -0.86 9.08
C GLY A 497 6.71 -1.76 8.12
N PRO A 498 6.15 -2.25 7.00
CA PRO A 498 6.88 -3.08 6.05
C PRO A 498 8.18 -2.44 5.50
N PRO A 499 9.34 -3.13 5.61
CA PRO A 499 10.57 -2.76 4.91
C PRO A 499 10.45 -3.10 3.41
N VAL A 500 9.52 -2.43 2.72
CA VAL A 500 9.17 -2.64 1.31
C VAL A 500 8.80 -1.29 0.70
N ARG A 501 9.51 -0.88 -0.37
CA ARG A 501 9.27 0.37 -1.09
C ARG A 501 9.21 0.14 -2.60
N VAL A 502 8.01 0.13 -3.19
CA VAL A 502 7.77 -0.14 -4.62
C VAL A 502 7.26 1.13 -5.30
N GLY A 503 8.07 1.70 -6.20
CA GLY A 503 7.76 2.94 -6.91
C GLY A 503 8.07 4.24 -6.15
N ALA A 504 8.51 4.12 -4.90
CA ALA A 504 8.89 5.25 -4.04
C ALA A 504 10.20 4.94 -3.31
N PRO A 505 11.38 5.08 -3.95
CA PRO A 505 12.67 4.86 -3.29
C PRO A 505 12.87 5.84 -2.12
N PRO A 506 13.66 5.46 -1.10
CA PRO A 506 13.97 6.35 0.02
C PRO A 506 14.86 7.50 -0.44
N GLU A 507 14.65 8.69 0.13
CA GLU A 507 15.12 9.95 -0.45
C GLU A 507 15.72 10.92 0.58
N VAL A 508 16.74 11.66 0.14
CA VAL A 508 17.12 12.96 0.71
C VAL A 508 17.02 13.99 -0.41
N SER A 509 16.30 15.08 -0.16
CA SER A 509 16.04 16.11 -1.15
C SER A 509 16.96 17.31 -0.90
N LEU A 510 17.48 17.94 -1.96
CA LEU A 510 18.25 19.19 -1.90
C LEU A 510 17.46 20.26 -2.64
N ILE A 511 16.73 21.06 -1.88
CA ILE A 511 15.97 22.18 -2.41
C ILE A 511 16.93 23.33 -2.67
N GLN A 512 16.95 23.82 -3.90
CA GLN A 512 17.71 25.01 -4.28
C GLN A 512 16.73 26.16 -4.43
N LEU A 513 16.81 27.14 -3.53
CA LEU A 513 15.96 28.32 -3.56
C LEU A 513 16.48 29.31 -4.61
N HIS A 514 15.58 29.90 -5.38
CA HIS A 514 15.90 30.94 -6.34
C HIS A 514 15.01 32.16 -6.10
N ALA A 515 15.61 33.33 -6.03
CA ALA A 515 14.87 34.58 -6.16
C ALA A 515 14.21 34.61 -7.55
N ARG A 516 12.94 35.04 -7.63
CA ARG A 516 12.33 35.38 -8.92
C ARG A 516 12.93 36.71 -9.41
N PRO A 517 13.16 36.87 -10.73
CA PRO A 517 13.62 38.12 -11.32
C PRO A 517 12.53 39.21 -11.31
#